data_AF-A0AAV4IG36-F1
#
_entry.id   AF-A0AAV4IG36-F1
#
_cell.length_a   1.000
_cell.length_b   1.000
_cell.length_c   1.000
_cell.angle_alpha   90.00
_cell.angle_beta   90.00
_cell.angle_gamma   90.00
#
_symmetry.space_group_name_H-M   'P 1'
#
loop_
_entity.id
_entity.type
_entity.pdbx_description
1 polymer ?
#
loop_
_entity_poly.entity_id
_entity_poly.type
_entity_poly.pdbx_seq_one_letter_code
_entity_poly.pdbx_strand_id
1 'polypeptide(L)'
;MMKALTSRELFPSIDGDARLSRRFFINRDINGGGCDNEAGWLVVYDQPPRPACPWEMAPAYPLIKFSASPRAESYRHREVLEADALAIFLKYNKQL
;
A
#
# COMPACT_ATOMS: atom_id res chain seq x y z
N MET A 1 -0.43 24.93 -20.95
CA MET A 1 0.78 24.16 -20.64
C MET A 1 0.48 23.26 -19.44
N MET A 2 0.36 21.96 -19.67
CA MET A 2 0.23 20.95 -18.60
C MET A 2 1.56 20.84 -17.87
N LYS A 3 1.57 21.06 -16.55
CA LYS A 3 2.70 20.67 -15.71
C LYS A 3 2.82 19.14 -15.78
N ALA A 4 3.98 18.65 -16.20
CA ALA A 4 4.36 17.27 -15.95
C ALA A 4 4.31 17.02 -14.44
N LEU A 5 3.50 16.06 -13.99
CA LEU A 5 3.45 15.63 -12.60
C LEU A 5 4.69 14.76 -12.33
N THR A 6 5.77 15.39 -11.89
CA THR A 6 6.99 14.72 -11.42
C THR A 6 6.98 14.50 -9.90
N SER A 7 5.84 14.67 -9.22
CA SER A 7 5.75 14.41 -7.78
C SER A 7 5.42 12.95 -7.52
N ARG A 8 6.41 12.23 -6.98
CA ARG A 8 6.23 10.93 -6.35
C ARG A 8 5.37 11.10 -5.10
N GLU A 9 4.09 10.77 -5.21
CA GLU A 9 3.15 10.83 -4.10
C GLU A 9 3.42 9.66 -3.14
N LEU A 10 3.46 9.96 -1.84
CA LEU A 10 3.78 9.01 -0.77
C LEU A 10 2.69 9.10 0.30
N PHE A 11 2.22 7.95 0.79
CA PHE A 11 1.16 7.84 1.78
C PHE A 11 1.55 7.03 3.04
N PRO A 12 2.77 7.17 3.63
CA PRO A 12 3.21 6.38 4.77
C PRO A 12 2.52 6.82 6.08
N SER A 13 1.20 6.69 6.13
CA SER A 13 0.34 7.07 7.23
C SER A 13 -0.71 5.98 7.46
N ILE A 14 -1.40 6.07 8.60
CA ILE A 14 -2.54 5.19 8.91
C ILE A 14 -3.64 5.34 7.85
N ASP A 15 -3.94 6.58 7.46
CA ASP A 15 -5.02 6.88 6.52
C ASP A 15 -4.68 6.42 5.09
N GLY A 16 -3.39 6.43 4.73
CA GLY A 16 -2.89 5.97 3.44
C GLY A 16 -3.42 6.79 2.26
N ASP A 17 -3.71 6.13 1.13
CA ASP A 17 -4.47 6.71 0.03
C ASP A 17 -5.97 6.48 0.24
N ALA A 18 -6.56 7.35 1.07
CA ALA A 18 -7.96 7.26 1.47
C ALA A 18 -8.95 7.32 0.29
N ARG A 19 -8.58 7.97 -0.82
CA ARG A 19 -9.43 8.06 -2.02
C ARG A 19 -9.65 6.70 -2.66
N LEU A 20 -8.68 5.80 -2.55
CA LEU A 20 -8.72 4.44 -3.09
C LEU A 20 -8.88 3.39 -2.00
N SER A 21 -9.18 3.79 -0.75
CA SER A 21 -9.33 2.86 0.39
C SER A 21 -8.08 2.02 0.68
N ARG A 22 -6.89 2.52 0.33
CA ARG A 22 -5.59 1.91 0.64
C ARG A 22 -5.08 2.48 1.96
N ARG A 23 -5.39 1.83 3.08
CA ARG A 23 -4.93 2.15 4.43
C ARG A 23 -3.52 1.64 4.70
N PHE A 24 -2.86 2.20 5.71
CA PHE A 24 -1.49 1.83 6.10
C PHE A 24 -0.56 1.65 4.89
N PHE A 25 -0.56 2.64 3.99
CA PHE A 25 0.01 2.46 2.66
C PHE A 25 1.46 2.96 2.59
N ILE A 26 2.39 2.09 2.96
CA ILE A 26 3.82 2.39 2.90
C ILE A 26 4.31 2.14 1.47
N ASN A 27 4.16 3.14 0.60
CA ASN A 27 4.50 3.04 -0.82
C ASN A 27 5.84 3.69 -1.16
N ARG A 28 6.44 3.24 -2.26
CA ARG A 28 7.62 3.86 -2.87
C ARG A 28 7.17 4.74 -4.03
N ASP A 29 6.47 4.17 -5.01
CA ASP A 29 6.07 4.88 -6.23
C ASP A 29 4.60 4.59 -6.50
N ILE A 30 3.81 5.64 -6.76
CA ILE A 30 2.44 5.52 -7.30
C ILE A 30 2.29 6.26 -8.64
N ASN A 31 3.40 6.66 -9.25
CA ASN A 31 3.42 7.59 -10.37
C ASN A 31 2.59 7.08 -11.55
N GLY A 32 1.51 7.79 -11.89
CA GLY A 32 1.01 8.14 -13.24
C GLY A 32 0.82 7.07 -14.32
N GLY A 33 1.23 5.82 -14.10
CA GLY A 33 1.28 4.74 -15.08
C GLY A 33 0.37 3.59 -14.72
N GLY A 34 -0.60 3.82 -13.83
CA GLY A 34 -1.60 2.84 -13.41
C GLY A 34 -1.03 1.71 -12.55
N CYS A 35 -1.86 0.68 -12.37
CA CYS A 35 -1.66 -0.46 -11.48
C CYS A 35 -0.36 -1.24 -11.68
N ASP A 36 0.32 -1.04 -12.81
CA ASP A 36 1.55 -1.75 -13.18
C ASP A 36 2.79 -1.19 -12.50
N ASN A 37 2.76 0.10 -12.16
CA ASN A 37 3.91 0.82 -11.62
C ASN A 37 3.79 1.11 -10.13
N GLU A 38 2.69 0.67 -9.50
CA GLU A 38 2.47 0.83 -8.07
C GLU A 38 3.35 -0.16 -7.30
N ALA A 39 4.28 0.40 -6.53
CA ALA A 39 5.23 -0.38 -5.74
C ALA A 39 5.36 0.17 -4.32
N GLY A 40 5.52 -0.75 -3.36
CA GLY A 40 5.61 -0.39 -1.96
C GLY A 40 6.05 -1.54 -1.07
N TRP A 41 6.00 -1.30 0.23
CA TRP A 41 6.38 -2.26 1.26
C TRP A 41 5.16 -2.86 1.97
N LEU A 42 4.08 -2.09 2.11
CA LEU A 42 2.86 -2.51 2.80
C LEU A 42 1.66 -1.76 2.23
N VAL A 43 0.56 -2.46 2.02
CA VAL A 43 -0.76 -1.87 1.82
C VAL A 43 -1.81 -2.70 2.56
N VAL A 44 -2.68 -2.02 3.29
CA VAL A 44 -3.91 -2.60 3.84
C VAL A 44 -5.06 -2.03 3.04
N TYR A 45 -5.69 -2.85 2.22
CA TYR A 45 -6.74 -2.37 1.33
C TYR A 45 -8.11 -2.75 1.85
N ASP A 46 -8.92 -1.73 2.17
CA ASP A 46 -10.31 -1.85 2.57
C ASP A 46 -11.18 -1.86 1.31
N GLN A 47 -12.06 -2.85 1.14
CA GLN A 47 -12.87 -3.03 -0.07
C GLN A 47 -13.68 -1.78 -0.45
N PRO A 48 -13.36 -1.06 -1.54
CA PRO A 48 -14.23 -0.05 -2.11
C PRO A 48 -15.28 -0.71 -3.01
N PRO A 49 -16.36 0.02 -3.37
CA PRO A 49 -17.40 -0.48 -4.27
C PRO A 49 -16.88 -0.94 -5.64
N ARG A 50 -15.72 -0.41 -6.08
CA ARG A 50 -15.03 -0.79 -7.32
C ARG A 50 -13.52 -0.74 -7.11
N PRO A 51 -12.79 -1.87 -7.19
CA PRO A 51 -11.35 -1.86 -7.14
C PRO A 51 -10.77 -1.13 -8.35
N ALA A 52 -9.78 -0.26 -8.11
CA ALA A 52 -9.09 0.50 -9.13
C ALA A 52 -8.08 -0.39 -9.88
N CYS A 53 -7.54 -1.41 -9.20
CA CYS A 53 -6.50 -2.28 -9.71
C CYS A 53 -6.82 -3.77 -9.57
N PRO A 54 -6.38 -4.63 -10.51
CA PRO A 54 -6.60 -6.07 -10.40
C PRO A 54 -5.97 -6.69 -9.15
N TRP A 55 -4.83 -6.15 -8.69
CA TRP A 55 -4.16 -6.64 -7.47
C TRP A 55 -4.96 -6.36 -6.19
N GLU A 56 -5.96 -5.49 -6.24
CA GLU A 56 -6.84 -5.14 -5.12
C GLU A 56 -8.03 -6.12 -4.99
N MET A 57 -8.19 -7.07 -5.91
CA MET A 57 -9.27 -8.05 -5.87
C MET A 57 -8.88 -9.22 -4.96
N ALA A 58 -9.68 -9.46 -3.92
CA ALA A 58 -9.50 -10.54 -2.97
C ALA A 58 -10.85 -11.19 -2.61
N PRO A 59 -10.86 -12.47 -2.18
CA PRO A 59 -12.09 -13.14 -1.74
C PRO A 59 -12.62 -12.60 -0.40
N ALA A 60 -11.78 -11.94 0.39
CA ALA A 60 -12.11 -11.32 1.67
C ALA A 60 -11.26 -10.07 1.90
N TYR A 61 -11.74 -9.18 2.77
CA TYR A 61 -11.09 -7.92 3.12
C TYR A 61 -11.03 -7.71 4.64
N PRO A 62 -10.05 -6.95 5.17
CA PRO A 62 -9.03 -6.19 4.44
C PRO A 62 -8.00 -7.09 3.75
N LEU A 63 -7.56 -6.69 2.56
CA LEU A 63 -6.46 -7.34 1.86
C LEU A 63 -5.14 -6.73 2.34
N ILE A 64 -4.30 -7.53 2.98
CA ILE A 64 -3.00 -7.06 3.48
C ILE A 64 -1.92 -7.62 2.56
N LYS A 65 -1.29 -6.74 1.77
CA LYS A 65 -0.13 -7.11 0.94
C LYS A 65 1.12 -6.45 1.47
N PHE A 66 2.22 -7.20 1.50
CA PHE A 66 3.51 -6.70 1.95
C PHE A 66 4.65 -7.24 1.08
N SER A 67 5.74 -6.48 1.02
CA SER A 67 6.98 -6.93 0.40
C SER A 67 7.66 -7.97 1.30
N ALA A 68 7.96 -9.14 0.75
CA ALA A 68 8.76 -10.16 1.43
C ALA A 68 10.28 -9.91 1.34
N SER A 69 10.69 -8.77 0.76
CA SER A 69 12.07 -8.35 0.60
C SER A 69 12.32 -6.98 1.27
N PRO A 70 13.59 -6.56 1.45
CA PRO A 70 13.88 -5.20 1.93
C PRO A 70 13.52 -4.09 0.94
N ARG A 71 13.18 -4.43 -0.30
CA ARG A 71 12.87 -3.48 -1.38
C ARG A 71 11.36 -3.25 -1.44
N ALA A 72 10.97 -2.10 -2.00
CA ALA A 72 9.60 -1.91 -2.41
C ALA A 72 9.34 -2.72 -3.68
N GLU A 73 8.34 -3.59 -3.62
CA GLU A 73 7.96 -4.48 -4.70
C GLU A 73 6.67 -4.02 -5.36
N SER A 74 6.55 -4.36 -6.64
CA SER A 74 5.32 -4.11 -7.39
C SER A 74 4.20 -5.00 -6.86
N TYR A 75 3.02 -4.41 -6.62
CA TYR A 75 1.85 -5.15 -6.14
C TYR A 75 1.25 -6.11 -7.17
N ARG A 76 1.67 -6.02 -8.44
CA ARG A 76 1.26 -6.92 -9.52
C ARG A 76 2.12 -8.18 -9.62
N HIS A 77 3.38 -8.12 -9.18
CA HIS A 77 4.33 -9.21 -9.35
C HIS A 77 4.36 -10.16 -8.14
N ARG A 78 4.94 -11.35 -8.33
CA ARG A 78 4.92 -12.47 -7.34
C ARG A 78 5.75 -12.20 -6.07
N GLU A 79 6.36 -11.04 -5.94
CA GLU A 79 7.27 -10.70 -4.84
C GLU A 79 6.55 -10.01 -3.67
N VAL A 80 5.25 -9.74 -3.81
CA VAL A 80 4.38 -9.39 -2.69
C VAL A 80 3.65 -10.61 -2.16
N LEU A 81 3.61 -10.75 -0.84
CA LEU A 81 2.86 -11.78 -0.13
C LEU A 81 1.62 -11.18 0.52
N GLU A 82 0.67 -12.04 0.86
CA GLU A 82 -0.53 -11.69 1.61
C GLU A 82 -0.39 -12.13 3.07
N ALA A 83 -0.87 -11.31 3.99
CA ALA A 83 -0.87 -11.59 5.42
C ALA A 83 -2.30 -11.70 5.96
N ASP A 84 -2.51 -12.57 6.94
CA ASP A 84 -3.80 -12.71 7.62
C ASP A 84 -4.06 -11.59 8.64
N ALA A 85 -2.99 -10.97 9.19
CA ALA A 85 -3.09 -9.92 10.19
C ALA A 85 -1.90 -8.97 10.18
N LEU A 86 -2.14 -7.71 10.56
CA LEU A 86 -1.12 -6.69 10.83
C LEU A 86 -1.22 -6.26 12.31
N ALA A 87 -0.13 -6.44 13.07
CA ALA A 87 -0.05 -5.98 14.45
C ALA A 87 0.82 -4.71 14.55
N ILE A 88 0.24 -3.64 15.08
CA ILE A 88 0.95 -2.38 15.37
C ILE A 88 0.93 -2.18 16.89
N PHE A 89 2.10 -2.10 17.51
CA PHE A 89 2.22 -1.92 18.94
C PHE A 89 3.22 -0.80 19.27
N LEU A 90 2.93 -0.07 20.34
CA LEU A 90 3.87 0.85 20.94
C LEU A 90 4.61 0.13 22.07
N LYS A 91 5.93 0.04 21.96
CA LYS A 91 6.79 -0.38 23.06
C LYS A 91 7.47 0.86 23.62
N TYR A 92 7.34 1.08 24.91
CA TYR A 92 8.01 2.16 25.62
C TYR A 92 8.77 1.60 26.81
N ASN A 93 9.92 2.19 27.12
CA ASN A 93 10.61 1.98 28.38
C ASN A 93 10.23 3.13 29.29
N LYS A 94 9.57 2.84 30.41
CA LYS A 94 9.31 3.86 31.43
C LYS A 94 10.62 4.11 32.17
N GLN A 95 11.35 5.17 31.81
CA GLN A 95 12.38 5.70 32.70
C GLN A 95 11.62 6.36 33.87
N LEU A 96 11.74 5.74 35.05
CA LEU A 96 11.28 6.33 36.31
C LEU A 96 12.27 7.42 36.74
#